data_AF-A0A1H6JSZ2-F1
#
_entry.id   AF-A0A1H6JSZ2-F1
#
_cell.length_a   1.000
_cell.length_b   1.000
_cell.length_c   1.000
_cell.angle_alpha   90.00
_cell.angle_beta   90.00
_cell.angle_gamma   90.00
#
_symmetry.space_group_name_H-M   'P 1'
#
loop_
_entity.id
_entity.type
_entity.pdbx_description
1 polymer ?
#
loop_
_entity_poly.entity_id
_entity_poly.type
_entity_poly.pdbx_seq_one_letter_code
_entity_poly.pdbx_strand_id
1 'polypeptide(L)'
;MIELIRLTIRNPITGWPVLAGRGWSLADRWALVFATAAGSAIVSWLGAVLLSTAGDDGGILSLLAISPMSMAGVQVGSAALGAFLLAEVGRVFGGKGRFPDALLAVGWIEAIMVACQVVQLLATLILPPLGALVGIGSLLLAAYLMVGLTMAVHGFRNPLLVVVGILGTVMLASFLLSVLAATLGVLPGGPA
;
A
#
# COMPACT_ATOMS: atom_id res chain seq x y z
N MET A 1 -5.58 5.96 19.20
CA MET A 1 -5.03 5.62 17.87
C MET A 1 -3.85 4.66 17.99
N ILE A 2 -2.82 5.00 18.77
CA ILE A 2 -1.62 4.15 19.00
C ILE A 2 -1.98 2.74 19.48
N GLU A 3 -2.92 2.60 20.43
CA GLU A 3 -3.32 1.28 20.94
C GLU A 3 -3.98 0.40 19.85
N LEU A 4 -4.69 1.02 18.90
CA LEU A 4 -5.36 0.30 17.81
C LEU A 4 -4.36 -0.13 16.74
N ILE A 5 -3.34 0.69 16.47
CA ILE A 5 -2.18 0.31 15.64
C ILE A 5 -1.46 -0.88 16.27
N ARG A 6 -1.15 -0.79 17.57
CA ARG A 6 -0.48 -1.88 18.31
C ARG A 6 -1.30 -3.17 18.29
N LEU A 7 -2.62 -3.07 18.48
CA LEU A 7 -3.54 -4.20 18.40
C LEU A 7 -3.54 -4.82 16.99
N THR A 8 -3.61 -3.99 15.94
CA THR A 8 -3.62 -4.46 14.55
C THR A 8 -2.31 -5.15 14.18
N ILE A 9 -1.16 -4.61 14.60
CA ILE A 9 0.16 -5.21 14.36
C ILE A 9 0.32 -6.54 15.09
N ARG A 10 -0.20 -6.67 16.31
CA ARG A 10 -0.12 -7.92 17.08
C ARG A 10 -1.11 -8.98 16.61
N ASN A 11 -2.31 -8.55 16.27
CA ASN A 11 -3.38 -9.45 15.87
C ASN A 11 -4.37 -8.71 14.95
N PRO A 12 -4.14 -8.75 13.62
CA PRO A 12 -4.96 -8.02 12.65
C PRO A 12 -6.41 -8.53 12.60
N ILE A 13 -6.62 -9.82 12.89
CA ILE A 13 -7.95 -10.45 12.90
C ILE A 13 -8.81 -9.88 14.04
N THR A 14 -8.25 -9.72 15.24
CA THR A 14 -8.96 -9.13 16.37
C THR A 14 -9.02 -7.61 16.32
N GLY A 15 -8.06 -6.96 15.66
CA GLY A 15 -8.04 -5.51 15.49
C GLY A 15 -9.12 -5.01 14.53
N TRP A 16 -9.45 -5.81 13.52
CA TRP A 16 -10.40 -5.43 12.47
C TRP A 16 -11.81 -5.07 12.99
N PRO A 17 -12.49 -5.89 13.83
CA PRO A 17 -13.81 -5.52 14.36
C PRO A 17 -13.80 -4.20 15.13
N VAL A 18 -12.72 -3.91 15.86
CA VAL A 18 -12.56 -2.66 16.63
C VAL A 18 -12.38 -1.47 15.70
N LEU A 19 -11.65 -1.65 14.58
CA LEU A 19 -11.50 -0.62 13.56
C LEU A 19 -12.82 -0.38 12.81
N ALA A 20 -13.41 -1.45 12.27
CA ALA A 20 -14.62 -1.39 11.44
C ALA A 20 -15.85 -0.89 12.21
N GLY A 21 -15.94 -1.19 13.52
CA GLY A 21 -17.04 -0.78 14.40
C GLY A 21 -17.13 0.72 14.70
N ARG A 22 -16.20 1.55 14.22
CA ARG A 22 -16.18 3.00 14.50
C ARG A 22 -17.16 3.84 13.66
N GLY A 23 -17.97 3.22 12.81
CA GLY A 23 -19.01 3.93 12.05
C GLY A 23 -18.49 4.74 10.87
N TRP A 24 -17.41 4.31 10.22
CA TRP A 24 -16.82 4.99 9.07
C TRP A 24 -17.80 5.14 7.90
N SER A 25 -18.04 6.37 7.48
CA SER A 25 -18.71 6.66 6.21
C SER A 25 -17.81 6.30 5.03
N LEU A 26 -18.36 6.18 3.82
CA LEU A 26 -17.55 5.93 2.62
C LEU A 26 -16.57 7.10 2.36
N ALA A 27 -16.98 8.33 2.66
CA ALA A 27 -16.14 9.50 2.51
C ALA A 27 -14.91 9.44 3.44
N ASP A 28 -15.08 9.00 4.69
CA ASP A 28 -13.96 8.88 5.64
C ASP A 28 -12.92 7.84 5.20
N ARG A 29 -13.38 6.76 4.55
CA ARG A 29 -12.50 5.70 4.04
C ARG A 29 -11.64 6.20 2.88
N TRP A 30 -12.24 6.98 1.98
CA TRP A 30 -11.49 7.66 0.93
C TRP A 30 -10.57 8.73 1.50
N ALA A 31 -11.03 9.52 2.46
CA ALA A 31 -10.21 10.54 3.13
C ALA A 31 -8.97 9.91 3.79
N LEU A 32 -9.11 8.70 4.36
CA LEU A 32 -7.97 7.94 4.88
C LEU A 32 -6.96 7.63 3.78
N VAL A 33 -7.40 7.06 2.65
CA VAL A 33 -6.52 6.76 1.49
C VAL A 33 -5.85 8.03 0.93
N PHE A 34 -6.58 9.13 0.83
CA PHE A 34 -6.01 10.41 0.39
C PHE A 34 -4.97 10.93 1.39
N ALA A 35 -5.25 10.83 2.69
CA ALA A 35 -4.34 11.27 3.73
C ALA A 35 -3.06 10.42 3.78
N THR A 36 -3.17 9.10 3.61
CA THR A 36 -2.02 8.19 3.57
C THR A 36 -1.19 8.37 2.31
N ALA A 37 -1.83 8.61 1.17
CA ALA A 37 -1.14 8.92 -0.07
C ALA A 37 -0.39 10.26 0.01
N ALA A 38 -1.06 11.31 0.51
CA ALA A 38 -0.42 12.61 0.73
C ALA A 38 0.74 12.50 1.73
N GLY A 39 0.55 11.77 2.83
CA GLY A 39 1.59 11.52 3.83
C GLY A 39 2.80 10.78 3.24
N SER A 40 2.57 9.71 2.48
CA SER A 40 3.62 8.96 1.79
C SER A 40 4.39 9.85 0.81
N ALA A 41 3.68 10.66 0.03
CA ALA A 41 4.28 11.56 -0.95
C ALA A 41 5.18 12.62 -0.27
N ILE A 42 4.71 13.20 0.83
CA ILE A 42 5.48 14.18 1.62
C ILE A 42 6.74 13.52 2.20
N VAL A 43 6.62 12.34 2.81
CA VAL A 43 7.78 11.63 3.39
C VAL A 43 8.78 11.23 2.30
N SER A 44 8.30 10.78 1.15
CA SER A 44 9.14 10.43 0.00
C SER A 44 9.88 11.65 -0.54
N TRP A 45 9.18 12.77 -0.70
CA TRP A 45 9.78 14.04 -1.13
C TRP A 45 10.82 14.53 -0.13
N LEU A 46 10.52 14.48 1.18
CA LEU A 46 11.49 14.82 2.22
C LEU A 46 12.72 13.91 2.17
N GLY A 47 12.52 12.61 1.94
CA GLY A 47 13.61 11.66 1.75
C GLY A 47 14.50 12.04 0.57
N ALA A 48 13.89 12.38 -0.57
CA ALA A 48 14.64 12.83 -1.74
C ALA A 48 15.45 14.10 -1.45
N VAL A 49 14.85 15.10 -0.80
CA VAL A 49 15.56 16.35 -0.47
C VAL A 49 16.70 16.11 0.54
N LEU A 50 16.45 15.34 1.60
CA LEU A 50 17.40 15.15 2.70
C LEU A 50 18.55 14.20 2.37
N LEU A 51 18.29 13.18 1.56
CA LEU A 51 19.29 12.16 1.20
C LEU A 51 19.91 12.40 -0.19
N SER A 52 19.44 13.41 -0.95
CA SER A 52 20.12 13.80 -2.19
C SER A 52 21.55 14.24 -1.88
N THR A 53 22.52 13.48 -2.37
CA THR A 53 23.92 13.87 -2.33
C THR A 53 24.23 14.72 -3.55
N ALA A 54 24.81 15.91 -3.34
CA ALA A 54 25.28 16.79 -4.40
C ALA A 54 26.19 16.00 -5.36
N GLY A 55 25.68 15.68 -6.55
CA GLY A 55 26.32 14.80 -7.51
C GLY A 55 25.37 14.02 -8.43
N ASP A 56 24.07 13.95 -8.09
CA ASP A 56 23.06 13.24 -8.90
C ASP A 56 22.36 14.18 -9.90
N ASP A 57 23.17 14.92 -10.67
CA ASP A 57 22.68 15.79 -11.72
C ASP A 57 22.37 14.97 -12.99
N GLY A 58 21.09 14.66 -13.19
CA GLY A 58 20.56 14.36 -14.54
C GLY A 58 20.22 12.91 -14.88
N GLY A 59 20.05 12.02 -13.91
CA GLY A 59 19.54 10.67 -14.15
C GLY A 59 18.01 10.59 -14.27
N ILE A 60 17.48 9.47 -14.77
CA ILE A 60 16.04 9.15 -14.86
C ILE A 60 15.25 9.41 -13.55
N LEU A 61 15.94 9.43 -12.40
CA LEU A 61 15.41 9.77 -11.09
C LEU A 61 14.93 11.24 -10.97
N SER A 62 15.53 12.18 -11.70
CA SER A 62 15.06 13.58 -11.77
C SER A 62 13.85 13.75 -12.69
N LEU A 63 13.76 12.91 -13.74
CA LEU A 63 12.53 12.77 -14.53
C LEU A 63 11.44 12.08 -13.72
N LEU A 64 11.74 11.11 -12.86
CA LEU A 64 10.73 10.51 -11.95
C LEU A 64 10.27 11.45 -10.83
N ALA A 65 10.89 12.61 -10.65
CA ALA A 65 10.32 13.73 -9.90
C ALA A 65 9.18 14.45 -10.67
N ILE A 66 8.72 13.91 -11.81
CA ILE A 66 7.46 14.23 -12.49
C ILE A 66 6.39 14.42 -11.41
N SER A 67 6.05 15.69 -11.16
CA SER A 67 5.09 16.23 -10.21
C SER A 67 4.68 15.32 -9.02
N PRO A 68 4.97 15.69 -7.76
CA PRO A 68 4.48 14.98 -6.56
C PRO A 68 2.97 14.65 -6.59
N MET A 69 2.20 15.46 -7.31
CA MET A 69 0.78 15.28 -7.55
C MET A 69 0.44 14.06 -8.44
N SER A 70 1.27 13.73 -9.42
CA SER A 70 1.11 12.52 -10.24
C SER A 70 1.41 11.24 -9.45
N MET A 71 2.44 11.24 -8.60
CA MET A 71 2.73 10.12 -7.69
C MET A 71 1.60 9.89 -6.71
N ALA A 72 1.05 10.95 -6.12
CA ALA A 72 -0.12 10.85 -5.25
C ALA A 72 -1.34 10.28 -6.01
N GLY A 73 -1.56 10.71 -7.26
CA GLY A 73 -2.62 10.16 -8.11
C GLY A 73 -2.46 8.66 -8.39
N VAL A 74 -1.24 8.23 -8.74
CA VAL A 74 -0.92 6.80 -8.94
C VAL A 74 -1.11 6.01 -7.65
N GLN A 75 -0.72 6.56 -6.50
CA GLN A 75 -0.86 5.89 -5.21
C GLN A 75 -2.34 5.70 -4.84
N VAL A 76 -3.16 6.75 -4.94
CA VAL A 76 -4.61 6.66 -4.69
C VAL A 76 -5.27 5.68 -5.67
N GLY A 77 -4.91 5.74 -6.96
CA GLY A 77 -5.42 4.82 -7.97
C GLY A 77 -5.04 3.37 -7.67
N SER A 78 -3.80 3.13 -7.24
CA SER A 78 -3.30 1.81 -6.84
C SER A 78 -4.01 1.29 -5.60
N ALA A 79 -4.26 2.15 -4.61
CA ALA A 79 -5.01 1.81 -3.39
C ALA A 79 -6.46 1.45 -3.72
N ALA A 80 -7.11 2.23 -4.58
CA ALA A 80 -8.47 1.98 -5.05
C ALA A 80 -8.57 0.66 -5.84
N LEU A 81 -7.63 0.42 -6.75
CA LEU A 81 -7.53 -0.83 -7.51
C LEU A 81 -7.27 -2.01 -6.57
N GLY A 82 -6.36 -1.86 -5.61
CA GLY A 82 -6.07 -2.85 -4.59
C GLY A 82 -7.30 -3.19 -3.75
N ALA A 83 -8.06 -2.19 -3.32
CA ALA A 83 -9.32 -2.38 -2.58
C ALA A 83 -10.39 -3.06 -3.44
N PHE A 84 -10.48 -2.70 -4.73
CA PHE A 84 -11.39 -3.35 -5.68
C PHE A 84 -11.04 -4.82 -5.89
N LEU A 85 -9.76 -5.13 -6.17
CA LEU A 85 -9.28 -6.50 -6.33
C LEU A 85 -9.48 -7.30 -5.03
N LEU A 86 -9.15 -6.72 -3.88
CA LEU A 86 -9.35 -7.33 -2.57
C LEU A 86 -10.81 -7.73 -2.36
N ALA A 87 -11.75 -6.85 -2.67
CA ALA A 87 -13.18 -7.11 -2.51
C ALA A 87 -13.72 -8.11 -3.54
N GLU A 88 -13.47 -7.89 -4.83
CA GLU A 88 -14.07 -8.71 -5.88
C GLU A 88 -13.44 -10.09 -5.96
N VAL A 89 -12.11 -10.18 -5.91
CA VAL A 89 -11.43 -11.48 -5.90
C VAL A 89 -11.75 -12.23 -4.62
N GLY A 90 -11.72 -11.55 -3.47
CA GLY A 90 -12.15 -12.14 -2.20
C GLY A 90 -13.58 -12.70 -2.27
N ARG A 91 -14.51 -12.00 -2.92
CA ARG A 91 -15.89 -12.47 -3.13
C ARG A 91 -15.98 -13.66 -4.07
N VAL A 92 -15.19 -13.69 -5.15
CA VAL A 92 -15.09 -14.87 -6.06
C VAL A 92 -14.62 -16.12 -5.32
N PHE A 93 -13.70 -15.97 -4.37
CA PHE A 93 -13.25 -17.06 -3.50
C PHE A 93 -14.19 -17.34 -2.30
N GLY A 94 -15.42 -16.81 -2.31
CA GLY A 94 -16.44 -17.08 -1.30
C GLY A 94 -16.38 -16.20 -0.05
N GLY A 95 -15.59 -15.13 -0.07
CA GLY A 95 -15.48 -14.16 1.00
C GLY A 95 -16.68 -13.21 1.11
N LYS A 96 -16.86 -12.63 2.30
CA LYS A 96 -17.99 -11.72 2.62
C LYS A 96 -17.65 -10.23 2.57
N GLY A 97 -16.38 -9.90 2.29
CA GLY A 97 -15.88 -8.54 2.24
C GLY A 97 -16.58 -7.71 1.17
N ARG A 98 -16.85 -6.44 1.47
CA ARG A 98 -17.41 -5.47 0.53
C ARG A 98 -16.34 -4.44 0.17
N PHE A 99 -16.50 -3.77 -0.98
CA PHE A 99 -15.58 -2.72 -1.41
C PHE A 99 -15.29 -1.66 -0.33
N PRO A 100 -16.28 -1.12 0.41
CA PRO A 100 -15.99 -0.18 1.49
C PRO A 100 -15.05 -0.77 2.55
N ASP A 101 -15.22 -2.03 2.91
CA ASP A 101 -14.43 -2.67 3.98
C ASP A 101 -13.01 -2.97 3.51
N ALA A 102 -12.87 -3.38 2.24
CA ALA A 102 -11.58 -3.51 1.59
C ALA A 102 -10.84 -2.17 1.50
N LEU A 103 -11.54 -1.08 1.16
CA LEU A 103 -10.96 0.26 1.09
C LEU A 103 -10.45 0.75 2.45
N LEU A 104 -11.23 0.50 3.51
CA LEU A 104 -10.80 0.80 4.88
C LEU A 104 -9.58 -0.02 5.29
N ALA A 105 -9.55 -1.32 4.95
CA ALA A 105 -8.42 -2.19 5.25
C ALA A 105 -7.14 -1.74 4.52
N VAL A 106 -7.23 -1.44 3.22
CA VAL A 106 -6.10 -0.94 2.43
C VAL A 106 -5.59 0.40 2.98
N GLY A 107 -6.48 1.38 3.17
CA GLY A 107 -6.10 2.68 3.73
C GLY A 107 -5.51 2.56 5.15
N TRP A 108 -5.96 1.60 5.95
CA TRP A 108 -5.38 1.35 7.27
C TRP A 108 -3.99 0.73 7.22
N ILE A 109 -3.75 -0.21 6.30
CA ILE A 109 -2.41 -0.76 6.06
C ILE A 109 -1.48 0.36 5.64
N GLU A 110 -1.90 1.19 4.67
CA GLU A 110 -1.11 2.33 4.21
C GLU A 110 -0.81 3.31 5.35
N ALA A 111 -1.77 3.59 6.24
CA ALA A 111 -1.52 4.46 7.39
C ALA A 111 -0.42 3.93 8.31
N ILE A 112 -0.38 2.62 8.54
CA ILE A 112 0.69 1.98 9.31
C ILE A 112 2.01 2.03 8.52
N MET A 113 1.97 1.78 7.20
CA MET A 113 3.17 1.83 6.35
C MET A 113 3.77 3.23 6.24
N VAL A 114 2.95 4.28 6.18
CA VAL A 114 3.41 5.68 6.21
C VAL A 114 4.18 5.95 7.51
N ALA A 115 3.67 5.47 8.65
CA ALA A 115 4.38 5.60 9.92
C ALA A 115 5.72 4.85 9.90
N CYS A 116 5.75 3.64 9.33
CA CYS A 116 6.99 2.89 9.11
C CYS A 116 7.97 3.63 8.18
N GLN A 117 7.47 4.31 7.15
CA GLN A 117 8.28 5.09 6.21
C GLN A 117 8.97 6.27 6.91
N VAL A 118 8.29 6.94 7.84
CA VAL A 118 8.90 7.98 8.68
C VAL A 118 10.02 7.39 9.53
N VAL A 119 9.78 6.25 10.20
CA VAL A 119 10.81 5.57 11.01
C VAL A 119 11.99 5.14 10.13
N GLN A 120 11.71 4.64 8.93
CA GLN A 120 12.72 4.24 7.95
C GLN A 120 13.59 5.42 7.54
N LEU A 121 12.98 6.57 7.21
CA LEU A 121 13.69 7.79 6.84
C LEU A 121 14.61 8.27 7.97
N LEU A 122 14.10 8.30 9.20
CA LEU A 122 14.89 8.68 10.38
C LEU A 122 16.05 7.70 10.62
N ALA A 123 15.80 6.39 10.48
CA ALA A 123 16.84 5.37 10.62
C ALA A 123 17.93 5.52 9.57
N THR A 124 17.57 5.80 8.31
CA THR A 124 18.53 6.04 7.22
C THR A 124 19.40 7.25 7.50
N LEU A 125 18.84 8.32 8.07
CA LEU A 125 19.57 9.54 8.40
C LEU A 125 20.61 9.32 9.52
N ILE A 126 20.32 8.41 10.46
CA ILE A 126 21.26 8.04 11.53
C ILE A 126 22.34 7.10 10.97
N LEU A 127 21.92 6.01 10.32
CA LEU A 127 22.81 5.01 9.74
C LEU A 127 22.13 4.35 8.53
N PRO A 128 22.63 4.53 7.30
CA PRO A 128 21.92 4.05 6.10
C PRO A 128 21.56 2.55 6.11
N PRO A 129 22.42 1.62 6.57
CA PRO A 129 22.05 0.21 6.76
C PRO A 129 20.81 -0.03 7.65
N LEU A 130 20.57 0.78 8.68
CA LEU A 130 19.38 0.62 9.53
C LEU A 130 18.10 0.95 8.76
N GLY A 131 18.15 1.96 7.90
CA GLY A 131 17.06 2.29 6.98
C GLY A 131 16.67 1.11 6.08
N ALA A 132 17.65 0.40 5.53
CA ALA A 132 17.40 -0.80 4.73
C ALA A 132 16.73 -1.91 5.54
N LEU A 133 17.18 -2.16 6.77
CA LEU A 133 16.58 -3.16 7.67
C LEU A 133 15.14 -2.81 8.04
N VAL A 134 14.85 -1.54 8.34
CA VAL A 134 13.49 -1.07 8.59
C VAL A 134 12.62 -1.25 7.35
N GLY A 135 13.16 -1.01 6.15
CA GLY A 135 12.46 -1.26 4.89
C GLY A 135 12.04 -2.72 4.72
N ILE A 136 12.95 -3.66 4.96
CA ILE A 136 12.64 -5.11 4.92
C ILE A 136 11.58 -5.46 5.97
N GLY A 137 11.72 -4.94 7.19
CA GLY A 137 10.73 -5.15 8.25
C GLY A 137 9.34 -4.61 7.89
N SER A 138 9.29 -3.46 7.23
CA SER A 138 8.05 -2.83 6.76
C SER A 138 7.39 -3.66 5.65
N LEU A 139 8.18 -4.22 4.73
CA LEU A 139 7.67 -5.14 3.70
C LEU A 139 7.05 -6.40 4.32
N LEU A 140 7.73 -7.03 5.27
CA LEU A 140 7.22 -8.21 5.98
C LEU A 140 5.95 -7.88 6.78
N LEU A 141 5.92 -6.71 7.43
CA LEU A 141 4.75 -6.22 8.15
C LEU A 141 3.58 -5.95 7.19
N ALA A 142 3.82 -5.35 6.03
CA ALA A 142 2.80 -5.12 5.01
C ALA A 142 2.17 -6.43 4.55
N ALA A 143 2.99 -7.44 4.23
CA ALA A 143 2.52 -8.76 3.83
C ALA A 143 1.69 -9.44 4.94
N TYR A 144 2.19 -9.38 6.18
CA TYR A 144 1.50 -9.91 7.35
C TYR A 144 0.13 -9.24 7.57
N LEU A 145 0.08 -7.91 7.54
CA LEU A 145 -1.16 -7.14 7.74
C LEU A 145 -2.13 -7.37 6.58
N MET A 146 -1.64 -7.42 5.35
CA MET A 146 -2.46 -7.66 4.17
C MET A 146 -3.16 -9.01 4.25
N VAL A 147 -2.44 -10.09 4.58
CA VAL A 147 -3.05 -11.42 4.78
C VAL A 147 -4.05 -11.38 5.93
N GLY A 148 -3.64 -10.86 7.09
CA GLY A 148 -4.46 -10.85 8.29
C GLY A 148 -5.75 -10.04 8.15
N LEU A 149 -5.69 -8.86 7.56
CA LEU A 149 -6.86 -8.01 7.32
C LEU A 149 -7.72 -8.56 6.18
N THR A 150 -7.13 -9.16 5.13
CA THR A 150 -7.90 -9.85 4.09
C THR A 150 -8.73 -10.99 4.69
N MET A 151 -8.11 -11.79 5.57
CA MET A 151 -8.81 -12.83 6.33
C MET A 151 -9.92 -12.25 7.19
N ALA A 152 -9.65 -11.16 7.91
CA ALA A 152 -10.63 -10.54 8.80
C ALA A 152 -11.83 -9.92 8.06
N VAL A 153 -11.58 -9.27 6.93
CA VAL A 153 -12.60 -8.66 6.07
C VAL A 153 -13.50 -9.72 5.42
N HIS A 154 -12.90 -10.81 4.93
CA HIS A 154 -13.64 -11.83 4.17
C HIS A 154 -14.12 -13.01 5.02
N GLY A 155 -13.60 -13.17 6.23
CA GLY A 155 -13.87 -14.31 7.11
C GLY A 155 -13.10 -15.58 6.72
N PHE A 156 -11.98 -15.45 6.00
CA PHE A 156 -11.17 -16.62 5.61
C PHE A 156 -10.45 -17.22 6.82
N ARG A 157 -10.33 -18.54 6.83
CA ARG A 157 -9.71 -19.30 7.94
C ARG A 157 -8.30 -19.78 7.64
N ASN A 158 -7.94 -19.92 6.36
CA ASN A 158 -6.66 -20.47 5.93
C ASN A 158 -5.73 -19.36 5.40
N PRO A 159 -4.66 -18.98 6.11
CA PRO A 159 -3.75 -17.91 5.69
C PRO A 159 -2.96 -18.27 4.43
N LEU A 160 -2.61 -19.54 4.22
CA LEU A 160 -1.83 -19.96 3.05
C LEU A 160 -2.62 -19.78 1.75
N LEU A 161 -3.91 -20.10 1.76
CA LEU A 161 -4.78 -19.86 0.62
C LEU A 161 -4.93 -18.37 0.31
N VAL A 162 -4.97 -17.52 1.35
CA VAL A 162 -5.00 -16.07 1.17
C VAL A 162 -3.70 -15.56 0.56
N VAL A 163 -2.53 -16.05 1.01
CA VAL A 163 -1.24 -15.72 0.40
C VAL A 163 -1.22 -16.11 -1.07
N VAL A 164 -1.60 -17.35 -1.40
CA VAL A 164 -1.65 -17.82 -2.80
C VAL A 164 -2.66 -17.00 -3.62
N GLY A 165 -3.81 -16.66 -3.05
CA GLY A 165 -4.82 -15.81 -3.69
C GLY A 165 -4.30 -14.41 -3.97
N ILE A 166 -3.62 -13.78 -3.02
CA ILE A 166 -2.98 -12.46 -3.20
C ILE A 166 -1.92 -12.55 -4.29
N LEU A 167 -1.00 -13.53 -4.23
CA LEU A 167 0.05 -13.70 -5.23
C LEU A 167 -0.54 -13.92 -6.63
N GLY A 168 -1.51 -14.82 -6.77
CA GLY A 168 -2.20 -15.08 -8.04
C GLY A 168 -2.91 -13.84 -8.57
N THR A 169 -3.54 -13.06 -7.69
CA THR A 169 -4.21 -11.80 -8.06
C THR A 169 -3.22 -10.76 -8.53
N VAL A 170 -2.11 -10.56 -7.81
CA VAL A 170 -1.07 -9.60 -8.19
C VAL A 170 -0.47 -10.00 -9.54
N MET A 171 -0.08 -11.27 -9.72
CA MET A 171 0.50 -11.72 -10.99
C MET A 171 -0.47 -11.55 -12.16
N LEU A 172 -1.74 -11.93 -12.00
CA LEU A 172 -2.74 -11.80 -13.05
C LEU A 172 -3.06 -10.33 -13.34
N ALA A 173 -3.24 -9.50 -12.31
CA ALA A 173 -3.52 -8.08 -12.49
C ALA A 173 -2.35 -7.35 -13.16
N SER A 174 -1.10 -7.63 -12.75
CA SER A 174 0.10 -7.09 -13.38
C SER A 174 0.22 -7.52 -14.84
N PHE A 175 -0.05 -8.79 -15.14
CA PHE A 175 -0.06 -9.29 -16.52
C PHE A 175 -1.12 -8.58 -17.37
N LEU A 176 -2.37 -8.50 -16.89
CA LEU A 176 -3.45 -7.83 -17.62
C LEU A 176 -3.18 -6.35 -17.83
N LEU A 177 -2.63 -5.66 -16.83
CA LEU A 177 -2.26 -4.25 -16.94
C LEU A 177 -1.11 -4.06 -17.93
N SER A 178 -0.14 -4.97 -17.96
CA SER A 178 0.96 -4.95 -18.95
C SER A 178 0.46 -5.17 -20.38
N VAL A 179 -0.45 -6.12 -20.59
CA VAL A 179 -1.11 -6.34 -21.89
C VAL A 179 -1.90 -5.10 -22.31
N LEU A 180 -2.67 -4.51 -21.38
CA LEU A 180 -3.43 -3.29 -21.66
C LEU A 180 -2.50 -2.14 -22.06
N ALA A 181 -1.42 -1.93 -21.32
CA ALA A 181 -0.42 -0.92 -21.65
C ALA A 181 0.22 -1.15 -23.04
N ALA A 182 0.49 -2.41 -23.40
CA ALA A 182 0.96 -2.79 -24.73
C ALA A 182 -0.06 -2.46 -25.82
N THR A 183 -1.34 -2.79 -25.62
CA THR A 183 -2.40 -2.51 -26.59
C THR A 183 -2.68 -1.02 -26.77
N LEU A 184 -2.46 -0.21 -25.74
CA LEU A 184 -2.62 1.24 -25.79
C LEU A 184 -1.35 1.96 -26.30
N GLY A 185 -0.28 1.23 -26.61
CA GLY A 185 0.98 1.79 -27.08
C GLY A 185 1.79 2.55 -26.02
N VAL A 186 1.48 2.36 -24.73
CA VAL A 186 2.11 3.08 -23.60
C VAL A 186 3.32 2.30 -23.05
N LEU A 187 3.95 1.44 -23.86
CA LEU A 187 5.13 0.68 -23.41
C LEU A 187 6.31 1.63 -23.19
N PRO A 188 6.92 1.65 -21.99
CA PRO A 188 8.20 2.32 -21.79
C PRO A 188 9.26 1.55 -22.59
N GLY A 189 9.63 2.05 -23.77
CA GLY A 189 10.67 1.46 -24.64
C GLY A 189 10.24 1.05 -26.06
N GLY A 190 9.05 1.41 -26.54
CA GLY A 190 8.73 1.27 -27.98
C GLY A 190 9.49 2.28 -28.84
N PRO A 191 9.90 1.95 -30.09
CA PRO A 191 10.60 2.90 -30.94
C PRO A 191 9.70 4.11 -31.24
N ALA A 192 10.27 5.30 -31.04
CA ALA A 192 9.69 6.59 -31.41
C ALA A 192 9.43 6.70 -32.92
#